data_AF-A0A370GH93-F1
#
_entry.id   AF-A0A370GH93-F1
#
_cell.length_a   1.000
_cell.length_b   1.000
_cell.length_c   1.000
_cell.angle_alpha   90.00
_cell.angle_beta   90.00
_cell.angle_gamma   90.00
#
_symmetry.space_group_name_H-M   'P 1'
#
loop_
_entity.id
_entity.type
_entity.pdbx_description
1 polymer ?
#
loop_
_entity_poly.entity_id
_entity_poly.type
_entity_poly.pdbx_seq_one_letter_code
_entity_poly.pdbx_strand_id
1 'polypeptide(L)'
;MIGFGGIVGALLRSGLDEDTDDRTETPTKTMDFAAYTHTAPGRPFTVPQAHRAMQQHRDCRREDCPRKRAAYQALVEARHIRPDSGRAR
;
A
#
# COMPACT_ATOMS: atom_id res chain seq x y z
N MET A 1 -45.77 19.07 -0.24
CA MET A 1 -44.76 18.12 -0.75
C MET A 1 -43.42 18.56 -0.16
N ILE A 2 -42.83 17.71 0.68
CA ILE A 2 -41.82 18.05 1.69
C ILE A 2 -40.48 18.43 1.02
N GLY A 3 -39.92 19.59 1.40
CA GLY A 3 -38.64 20.09 0.90
C GLY A 3 -37.44 19.35 1.49
N PHE A 4 -36.51 18.93 0.65
CA PHE A 4 -35.22 18.39 1.08
C PHE A 4 -34.26 19.54 1.37
N GLY A 5 -34.25 19.94 2.64
CA GLY A 5 -33.27 20.85 3.22
C GLY A 5 -31.84 20.30 3.11
N GLY A 6 -30.91 21.23 2.96
CA GLY A 6 -29.50 20.97 2.74
C GLY A 6 -28.81 20.19 3.86
N ILE A 7 -27.73 19.50 3.46
CA ILE A 7 -26.72 18.99 4.38
C ILE A 7 -25.46 19.81 4.10
N VAL A 8 -25.29 20.88 4.88
CA VAL A 8 -23.98 21.42 5.21
C VAL A 8 -23.53 20.70 6.46
N GLY A 9 -22.39 20.03 6.40
CA GLY A 9 -21.81 19.28 7.52
C GLY A 9 -20.33 19.02 7.29
N ALA A 10 -19.57 20.09 7.12
CA ALA A 10 -18.13 20.06 7.31
C ALA A 10 -17.81 19.98 8.82
N LEU A 11 -16.65 19.37 9.12
CA LEU A 11 -15.86 19.38 10.38
C LEU A 11 -16.01 18.15 11.31
N LEU A 12 -14.98 17.28 11.35
CA LEU A 12 -14.00 17.09 12.46
C LEU A 12 -13.21 15.76 12.25
N ARG A 13 -12.00 15.73 11.69
CA ARG A 13 -10.63 15.89 12.25
C ARG A 13 -10.01 14.63 12.91
N SER A 14 -8.94 14.18 12.25
CA SER A 14 -7.68 13.53 12.64
C SER A 14 -7.43 13.09 14.08
N GLY A 15 -6.91 11.86 14.23
CA GLY A 15 -6.25 11.34 15.43
C GLY A 15 -5.77 9.89 15.29
N LEU A 16 -4.82 9.64 14.39
CA LEU A 16 -3.81 8.59 14.57
C LEU A 16 -2.51 9.13 14.00
N ASP A 17 -1.76 9.68 14.94
CA ASP A 17 -0.40 10.17 14.83
C ASP A 17 0.49 8.93 14.74
N GLU A 18 0.62 8.36 13.54
CA GLU A 18 1.67 7.38 13.25
C GLU A 18 2.98 8.15 13.04
N ASP A 19 3.65 8.33 14.17
CA ASP A 19 5.04 8.73 14.35
C ASP A 19 5.94 8.00 13.32
N THR A 20 6.32 8.69 12.25
CA THR A 20 7.38 8.26 11.34
C THR A 20 8.29 9.45 11.06
N ASP A 21 9.31 9.55 11.90
CA ASP A 21 10.68 9.96 11.57
C ASP A 21 10.86 11.28 10.77
N ASP A 22 11.00 12.34 11.56
CA ASP A 22 11.86 13.53 11.42
C ASP A 22 12.71 13.73 10.15
N ARG A 23 12.50 14.91 9.55
CA ARG A 23 13.41 15.81 8.80
C ARG A 23 13.83 15.51 7.35
N THR A 24 13.50 16.51 6.52
CA THR A 24 13.98 16.81 5.15
C THR A 24 13.58 15.71 4.15
N GLU A 25 12.80 15.94 3.09
CA GLU A 25 13.05 16.84 1.97
C GLU A 25 11.73 17.13 1.24
N THR A 26 11.66 18.25 0.52
CA THR A 26 10.57 18.66 -0.38
C THR A 26 9.93 17.50 -1.15
N PRO A 27 8.58 17.42 -1.31
CA PRO A 27 7.95 16.44 -2.19
C PRO A 27 8.17 16.87 -3.65
N THR A 28 9.43 16.82 -4.08
CA THR A 28 9.75 16.65 -5.48
C THR A 28 9.05 15.36 -5.87
N LYS A 29 8.05 15.47 -6.73
CA LYS A 29 7.41 14.33 -7.40
C LYS A 29 8.46 13.71 -8.32
N THR A 30 9.48 13.09 -7.73
CA THR A 30 10.41 12.21 -8.40
C THR A 30 9.52 11.15 -8.99
N MET A 31 9.45 11.08 -10.32
CA MET A 31 8.70 10.02 -10.99
C MET A 31 9.17 8.70 -10.37
N ASP A 32 8.25 8.01 -9.69
CA ASP A 32 8.53 6.88 -8.83
C ASP A 32 8.80 5.64 -9.71
N PHE A 33 9.91 5.68 -10.45
CA PHE A 33 10.39 4.55 -11.24
C PHE A 33 10.67 3.34 -10.35
N ALA A 34 10.95 3.58 -9.06
CA ALA A 34 11.11 2.54 -8.05
C ALA A 34 9.83 1.68 -7.91
N ALA A 35 8.65 2.21 -8.20
CA ALA A 35 7.41 1.42 -8.18
C ALA A 35 7.39 0.31 -9.25
N TYR A 36 8.07 0.50 -10.38
CA TYR A 36 8.21 -0.48 -11.47
C TYR A 36 9.49 -1.31 -11.42
N THR A 37 10.43 -1.03 -10.51
CA THR A 37 11.62 -1.89 -10.39
C THR A 37 11.25 -3.23 -9.75
N HIS A 38 11.95 -4.29 -10.15
CA HIS A 38 11.84 -5.60 -9.52
C HIS A 38 12.64 -5.69 -8.21
N THR A 39 13.24 -4.60 -7.77
CA THR A 39 14.06 -4.55 -6.56
C THR A 39 13.20 -4.57 -5.31
N ALA A 40 13.61 -5.39 -4.32
CA ALA A 40 12.96 -5.42 -3.02
C ALA A 40 13.03 -4.03 -2.35
N PRO A 41 11.96 -3.60 -1.67
CA PRO A 41 12.01 -2.36 -0.91
C PRO A 41 12.98 -2.54 0.28
N GLY A 42 13.65 -1.46 0.67
CA GLY A 42 14.52 -1.45 1.86
C GLY A 42 13.75 -1.53 3.19
N ARG A 43 12.44 -1.31 3.16
CA ARG A 43 11.52 -1.41 4.30
C ARG A 43 10.28 -2.22 3.91
N PRO A 44 9.57 -2.85 4.87
CA PRO A 44 8.29 -3.51 4.59
C PRO A 44 7.28 -2.53 3.99
N PHE A 45 6.41 -3.02 3.12
CA PHE A 45 5.31 -2.20 2.59
C PHE A 45 4.23 -2.00 3.66
N THR A 46 3.63 -0.80 3.67
CA THR A 46 2.33 -0.64 4.30
C THR A 46 1.26 -1.38 3.50
N VAL A 47 0.15 -1.77 4.13
CA VAL A 47 -0.98 -2.44 3.45
C VAL A 47 -1.42 -1.74 2.15
N PRO A 48 -1.68 -0.41 2.12
CA PRO A 48 -2.08 0.26 0.88
C PRO A 48 -0.99 0.27 -0.19
N GLN A 49 0.29 0.39 0.19
CA GLN A 49 1.41 0.30 -0.75
C GLN A 49 1.56 -1.12 -1.31
N ALA A 50 1.38 -2.14 -0.47
CA ALA A 50 1.43 -3.54 -0.88
C ALA A 50 0.33 -3.87 -1.90
N HIS A 51 -0.90 -3.39 -1.69
CA HIS A 51 -1.98 -3.51 -2.67
C HIS A 51 -1.64 -2.83 -4.00
N ARG A 52 -1.05 -1.62 -3.97
CA ARG A 52 -0.62 -0.94 -5.20
C ARG A 52 0.50 -1.69 -5.92
N ALA A 53 1.49 -2.20 -5.18
CA ALA A 53 2.59 -2.98 -5.77
C ALA A 53 2.09 -4.27 -6.41
N MET A 54 1.14 -4.97 -5.78
CA MET A 54 0.50 -6.16 -6.36
C MET A 54 -0.27 -5.87 -7.66
N GLN A 55 -0.89 -4.69 -7.76
CA GLN A 55 -1.58 -4.24 -8.98
C GLN A 55 -0.59 -3.87 -10.10
N GLN A 56 0.49 -3.16 -9.78
CA GLN A 56 1.51 -2.75 -10.75
C GLN A 56 2.29 -3.96 -11.30
N HIS A 57 2.60 -4.94 -10.44
CA HIS A 57 3.34 -6.15 -10.79
C HIS A 57 2.40 -7.32 -11.10
N ARG A 58 1.20 -7.06 -11.65
CA ARG A 58 0.21 -8.11 -11.95
C ARG A 58 0.78 -9.20 -12.85
N ASP A 59 1.55 -8.79 -13.87
CA ASP A 59 2.13 -9.66 -14.91
C ASP A 59 3.40 -10.38 -14.44
N CYS A 60 4.03 -9.92 -13.35
CA CYS A 60 5.22 -10.54 -12.80
C CYS A 60 4.88 -11.79 -11.97
N ARG A 61 5.71 -12.82 -12.00
CA ARG A 61 5.60 -13.95 -11.06
C ARG A 61 6.11 -13.54 -9.67
N ARG A 62 5.60 -14.20 -8.62
CA ARG A 62 5.97 -13.86 -7.22
C ARG A 62 7.39 -14.31 -6.89
N GLU A 63 7.82 -15.40 -7.50
CA GLU A 63 9.16 -15.97 -7.40
C GLU A 63 10.22 -15.09 -8.08
N ASP A 64 9.88 -14.49 -9.23
CA ASP A 64 10.82 -13.72 -10.05
C ASP A 64 10.84 -12.22 -9.73
N CYS A 65 9.87 -11.72 -8.96
CA CYS A 65 9.79 -10.31 -8.56
C CYS A 65 9.93 -10.14 -7.03
N PRO A 66 11.14 -9.80 -6.54
CA PRO A 66 11.38 -9.49 -5.12
C PRO A 66 10.42 -8.44 -4.54
N ARG A 67 10.07 -7.41 -5.33
CA ARG A 67 9.11 -6.37 -4.91
C ARG A 67 7.70 -6.93 -4.69
N LYS A 68 7.21 -7.75 -5.62
CA LYS A 68 5.91 -8.43 -5.50
C LYS A 68 5.90 -9.40 -4.32
N ARG A 69 7.01 -10.10 -4.08
CA ARG A 69 7.17 -11.00 -2.93
C ARG A 69 7.07 -10.24 -1.60
N ALA A 70 7.75 -9.10 -1.48
CA ALA A 70 7.68 -8.26 -0.28
C ALA A 70 6.26 -7.71 -0.06
N ALA A 71 5.59 -7.27 -1.12
CA ALA A 71 4.19 -6.82 -1.05
C ALA A 71 3.24 -7.96 -0.61
N TYR A 72 3.43 -9.15 -1.16
CA TYR A 72 2.65 -10.32 -0.77
C TYR A 72 2.86 -10.66 0.71
N GLN A 73 4.11 -10.66 1.20
CA GLN A 73 4.42 -10.92 2.60
C GLN A 73 3.76 -9.92 3.54
N ALA A 74 3.82 -8.61 3.22
CA ALA A 74 3.15 -7.58 4.01
C ALA A 74 1.63 -7.81 4.12
N LEU A 75 0.98 -8.26 3.04
CA LEU A 75 -0.46 -8.58 3.05
C LEU A 75 -0.78 -9.86 3.81
N VAL A 76 0.13 -10.84 3.84
CA VAL A 76 -0.02 -12.05 4.65
C VAL A 76 0.14 -11.74 6.14
N GLU A 77 1.15 -10.95 6.49
CA GLU A 77 1.41 -10.51 7.87
C GLU A 77 0.24 -9.69 8.43
N ALA A 78 -0.29 -8.76 7.63
CA ALA A 78 -1.50 -8.02 7.95
C ALA A 78 -2.80 -8.85 7.84
N ARG A 79 -2.70 -10.16 7.55
CA ARG A 79 -3.82 -11.12 7.42
C ARG A 79 -4.88 -10.79 6.35
N HIS A 80 -4.54 -9.95 5.37
CA HIS A 80 -5.39 -9.68 4.20
C HIS A 80 -5.32 -10.80 3.16
N ILE A 81 -4.23 -11.57 3.14
CA ILE A 81 -4.08 -12.75 2.29
C ILE A 81 -3.79 -13.96 3.17
N ARG A 82 -4.58 -15.02 2.99
CA ARG A 82 -4.25 -16.34 3.54
C ARG A 82 -3.54 -17.17 2.46
N PRO A 83 -2.25 -17.51 2.63
CA PRO A 83 -1.59 -18.44 1.73
C PRO A 83 -2.30 -19.78 1.79
N ASP A 84 -2.57 -20.37 0.62
CA ASP A 84 -3.09 -21.73 0.52
C ASP A 84 -1.97 -22.69 0.91
N SER A 85 -2.00 -23.16 2.16
CA SER A 85 -0.99 -24.05 2.74
C SER A 85 -0.98 -25.44 2.08
N GLY A 86 -2.01 -25.78 1.28
CA GLY A 86 -2.07 -27.04 0.53
C GLY A 86 -1.35 -26.99 -0.81
N ARG A 87 -1.10 -25.78 -1.36
CA ARG A 87 -0.33 -25.60 -2.59
C ARG A 87 1.09 -25.18 -2.24
N ALA A 88 1.87 -26.13 -1.75
CA ALA A 88 3.32 -25.98 -1.77
C ALA A 88 3.79 -25.78 -3.24
N ARG A 89 4.74 -24.87 -3.43
CA ARG A 89 5.21 -24.36 -4.73
C ARG A 89 5.69 -25.46 -5.66
#